data_AF-A0A554K0L1-F1
#
_entry.id   AF-A0A554K0L1-F1
#
_cell.length_a   1.000
_cell.length_b   1.000
_cell.length_c   1.000
_cell.angle_alpha   90.00
_cell.angle_beta   90.00
_cell.angle_gamma   90.00
#
_symmetry.space_group_name_H-M   'P 1'
#
loop_
_entity.id
_entity.type
_entity.pdbx_description
1 polymer ?
#
loop_
_entity_poly.entity_id
_entity_poly.type
_entity_poly.pdbx_seq_one_letter_code
_entity_poly.pdbx_strand_id
1 'polypeptide(L)'
;MTFELLPLYPGYGITVGNTLRRILLSSIEGAAITTIKIKGVSHEFATIEGVLENVIEIIMNIKKIRLKSFNEEPITMELKVSGEKEVLAKDIKTGPDVEITNKEQLIATLTNKKAELEIELTVEKGIGYVPIEQRQKEKISVGTIAIDALFSPVKNANFTVENIRVGQRTDYNKLVFEVETDGIISPRQAVRQGLDILLKHLEVIAQGLGNDGQELANNGQELGTNSRELTNNSRELGTPVLASPKPPAERGPALTSVKTKSPEPKVEKEEKKAKRKSKEK
;
A
#
# COMPACT_ATOMS: atom_id res chain seq x y z
N MET A 1 -9.22 -4.96 -1.01
CA MET A 1 -9.14 -5.87 -2.19
C MET A 1 -9.39 -7.28 -1.70
N THR A 2 -10.14 -8.07 -2.47
CA THR A 2 -10.51 -9.44 -2.09
C THR A 2 -9.77 -10.44 -2.98
N PHE A 3 -9.23 -11.49 -2.37
CA PHE A 3 -8.52 -12.60 -3.01
C PHE A 3 -9.28 -13.89 -2.75
N GLU A 4 -9.31 -14.78 -3.73
CA GLU A 4 -9.91 -16.10 -3.57
C GLU A 4 -8.83 -17.17 -3.78
N LEU A 5 -8.70 -18.08 -2.82
CA LEU A 5 -7.81 -19.24 -2.90
C LEU A 5 -8.65 -20.51 -2.87
N LEU A 6 -8.56 -21.28 -3.94
CA LEU A 6 -9.27 -22.55 -4.13
C LEU A 6 -8.55 -23.39 -5.21
N PRO A 7 -8.65 -24.73 -5.16
CA PRO A 7 -9.25 -25.53 -4.08
C PRO A 7 -8.25 -25.82 -2.95
N LEU A 8 -8.69 -25.71 -1.70
CA LEU A 8 -7.91 -26.11 -0.52
C LEU A 8 -8.48 -27.39 0.10
N TYR A 9 -7.62 -28.24 0.65
CA TYR A 9 -8.08 -29.41 1.40
C TYR A 9 -8.97 -29.00 2.59
N PRO A 10 -9.88 -29.87 3.03
CA PRO A 10 -10.72 -29.60 4.20
C PRO A 10 -9.86 -29.17 5.41
N GLY A 11 -10.22 -28.07 6.05
CA GLY A 11 -9.52 -27.51 7.22
C GLY A 11 -8.33 -26.61 6.87
N TYR A 12 -7.76 -26.71 5.67
CA TYR A 12 -6.63 -25.86 5.27
C TYR A 12 -7.02 -24.39 5.05
N GLY A 13 -8.30 -24.10 4.78
CA GLY A 13 -8.78 -22.72 4.66
C GLY A 13 -8.51 -21.91 5.93
N ILE A 14 -8.77 -22.49 7.11
CA ILE A 14 -8.55 -21.85 8.41
C ILE A 14 -7.05 -21.72 8.71
N THR A 15 -6.28 -22.78 8.46
CA THR A 15 -4.83 -22.79 8.69
C THR A 15 -4.12 -21.72 7.88
N VAL A 16 -4.39 -21.67 6.56
CA VAL A 16 -3.80 -20.69 5.65
C VAL A 16 -4.30 -19.28 5.97
N GLY A 17 -5.61 -19.10 6.19
CA GLY A 17 -6.21 -17.81 6.51
C GLY A 17 -5.62 -17.18 7.78
N ASN A 18 -5.55 -17.94 8.87
CA ASN A 18 -4.97 -17.44 10.14
C ASN A 18 -3.48 -17.11 9.99
N THR A 19 -2.73 -17.96 9.28
CA THR A 19 -1.30 -17.78 9.09
C THR A 19 -1.00 -16.51 8.30
N LEU A 20 -1.68 -16.33 7.15
CA LEU A 20 -1.54 -15.14 6.31
C LEU A 20 -1.99 -13.87 7.05
N ARG A 21 -3.12 -13.93 7.76
CA ARG A 21 -3.62 -12.81 8.56
C ARG A 21 -2.59 -12.35 9.59
N ARG A 22 -1.95 -13.28 10.30
CA ARG A 22 -0.92 -12.95 11.30
C ARG A 22 0.26 -12.24 10.65
N ILE A 23 0.80 -12.83 9.59
CA ILE A 23 1.99 -12.29 8.91
C ILE A 23 1.73 -10.90 8.32
N LEU A 24 0.56 -10.71 7.70
CA LEU A 24 0.20 -9.43 7.10
C LEU A 24 0.11 -8.29 8.13
N LEU A 25 -0.37 -8.58 9.34
CA LEU A 25 -0.52 -7.56 10.38
C LEU A 25 0.78 -7.32 11.16
N SER A 26 1.64 -8.34 11.32
CA SER A 26 2.82 -8.25 12.19
C SER A 26 4.16 -8.09 11.48
N SER A 27 4.30 -8.58 10.25
CA SER A 27 5.61 -8.86 9.66
C SER A 27 5.88 -8.11 8.36
N ILE A 28 4.90 -7.37 7.85
CA ILE A 28 5.11 -6.51 6.68
C ILE A 28 5.90 -5.28 7.13
N GLU A 29 7.02 -5.06 6.45
CA GLU A 29 7.88 -3.91 6.68
C GLU A 29 7.19 -2.64 6.18
N GLY A 30 7.31 -1.57 6.98
CA GLY A 30 6.96 -0.23 6.54
C GLY A 30 7.80 0.82 7.26
N ALA A 31 7.42 2.08 7.09
CA ALA A 31 8.17 3.21 7.62
C ALA A 31 7.25 4.12 8.43
N ALA A 32 7.76 4.64 9.54
CA ALA A 32 7.03 5.52 10.43
C ALA A 32 7.95 6.59 11.01
N ILE A 33 7.35 7.70 11.43
CA ILE A 33 8.05 8.76 12.14
C ILE A 33 8.23 8.31 13.59
N THR A 34 9.46 8.31 14.08
CA THR A 34 9.83 7.76 15.39
C THR A 34 10.11 8.82 16.42
N THR A 35 10.69 9.94 15.99
CA THR A 35 11.02 11.07 16.85
C THR A 35 10.70 12.39 16.16
N ILE A 36 10.36 13.38 16.98
CA ILE A 36 9.98 14.72 16.56
C ILE A 36 10.73 15.70 17.45
N LYS A 37 11.34 16.72 16.86
CA LYS A 37 11.96 17.82 17.59
C LYS A 37 11.42 19.14 17.07
N ILE A 38 10.71 19.86 17.92
CA ILE A 38 10.06 21.11 17.59
C ILE A 38 10.85 22.25 18.23
N LYS A 39 11.19 23.27 17.45
CA LYS A 39 11.94 24.42 17.97
C LYS A 39 11.13 25.18 19.02
N GLY A 40 11.76 25.44 20.17
CA GLY A 40 11.15 26.17 21.29
C GLY A 40 10.22 25.32 22.17
N VAL A 41 10.05 24.03 21.88
CA VAL A 41 9.25 23.10 22.67
C VAL A 41 10.16 22.12 23.39
N SER A 42 9.98 21.98 24.71
CA SER A 42 10.75 21.03 25.52
C SER A 42 10.02 19.73 25.81
N HIS A 43 8.69 19.72 25.74
CA HIS A 43 7.83 18.60 26.12
C HIS A 43 6.50 18.63 25.34
N GLU A 44 5.82 17.48 25.32
CA GLU A 44 4.64 17.21 24.50
C GLU A 44 3.36 17.95 24.93
N PHE A 45 3.31 18.50 26.15
CA PHE A 45 2.15 19.24 26.67
C PHE A 45 2.20 20.74 26.38
N ALA A 46 3.24 21.22 25.71
CA ALA A 46 3.39 22.64 25.41
C ALA A 46 2.41 23.11 24.33
N THR A 47 2.16 24.42 24.32
CA THR A 47 1.49 25.13 23.23
C THR A 47 2.51 26.01 22.51
N ILE A 48 2.27 26.25 21.21
CA ILE A 48 3.14 27.08 20.37
C ILE A 48 2.38 28.36 20.05
N GLU A 49 2.96 29.52 20.37
CA GLU A 49 2.33 30.81 20.08
C GLU A 49 2.14 31.00 18.57
N GLY A 50 0.91 31.36 18.16
CA GLY A 50 0.58 31.57 16.74
C GLY A 50 0.31 30.28 15.95
N VAL A 51 0.22 29.13 16.62
CA VAL A 51 -0.30 27.86 16.05
C VAL A 51 -1.62 27.52 16.74
N LEU A 52 -2.60 27.06 15.98
CA LEU A 52 -3.94 26.72 16.49
C LEU A 52 -3.92 25.45 17.36
N GLU A 53 -3.20 24.43 16.91
CA GLU A 53 -3.11 23.11 17.54
C GLU A 53 -2.05 23.08 18.65
N ASN A 54 -2.29 22.26 19.68
CA ASN A 54 -1.27 21.96 20.69
C ASN A 54 -0.26 20.89 20.19
N VAL A 55 0.84 20.70 20.93
CA VAL A 55 1.89 19.76 20.50
C VAL A 55 1.38 18.31 20.42
N ILE A 56 0.45 17.89 21.29
CA ILE A 56 -0.17 16.55 21.23
C ILE A 56 -0.96 16.37 19.93
N GLU A 57 -1.77 17.35 19.56
CA GLU A 57 -2.55 17.33 18.32
C GLU A 57 -1.64 17.29 17.09
N ILE A 58 -0.54 18.06 17.11
CA ILE A 58 0.49 18.01 16.07
C ILE A 58 1.11 16.60 15.99
N ILE A 59 1.48 16.00 17.12
CA ILE A 59 2.00 14.62 17.17
C ILE A 59 0.98 13.63 16.58
N MET A 60 -0.30 13.75 16.95
CA MET A 60 -1.37 12.90 16.44
C MET A 60 -1.60 13.06 14.95
N ASN A 61 -1.44 14.28 14.42
CA ASN A 61 -1.51 14.57 13.00
C ASN A 61 -0.30 14.02 12.24
N ILE A 62 0.90 14.11 12.82
CA ILE A 62 2.13 13.54 12.25
C ILE A 62 2.05 12.02 12.19
N LYS A 63 1.49 11.35 13.21
CA LYS A 63 1.24 9.89 13.20
C LYS A 63 0.29 9.43 12.07
N LYS A 64 -0.53 10.33 11.52
CA LYS A 64 -1.40 10.02 10.37
C LYS A 64 -0.67 10.12 9.04
N ILE A 65 0.54 10.68 8.99
CA ILE A 65 1.36 10.72 7.78
C ILE A 65 1.71 9.29 7.38
N ARG A 66 1.67 9.03 6.08
CA ARG A 66 1.98 7.77 5.42
C ARG A 66 3.11 8.01 4.46
N LEU A 67 4.22 7.34 4.70
CA LEU A 67 5.46 7.56 4.00
C LEU A 67 6.17 6.24 3.74
N LYS A 68 6.98 6.22 2.70
CA LYS A 68 7.82 5.11 2.31
C LYS A 68 9.27 5.53 2.45
N SER A 69 10.06 4.76 3.21
CA SER A 69 11.51 4.91 3.24
C SER A 69 12.16 3.86 2.35
N PHE A 70 13.13 4.28 1.53
CA PHE A 70 13.95 3.42 0.70
C PHE A 70 15.27 3.04 1.37
N ASN A 71 15.65 3.71 2.45
CA ASN A 71 16.87 3.42 3.22
C ASN A 71 16.56 2.65 4.50
N GLU A 72 17.47 1.76 4.91
CA GLU A 72 17.38 1.03 6.17
C GLU A 72 17.78 1.88 7.37
N GLU A 73 18.64 2.88 7.16
CA GLU A 73 19.07 3.79 8.23
C GLU A 73 18.02 4.86 8.56
N PRO A 74 18.00 5.38 9.80
CA PRO A 74 17.14 6.50 10.18
C PRO A 74 17.40 7.74 9.32
N ILE A 75 16.35 8.34 8.78
CA ILE A 75 16.44 9.55 7.95
C ILE A 75 15.74 10.71 8.65
N THR A 76 16.47 11.82 8.77
CA THR A 76 15.91 13.08 9.27
C THR A 76 15.31 13.91 8.14
N MET A 77 14.09 14.40 8.33
CA MET A 77 13.40 15.35 7.47
C MET A 77 13.14 16.66 8.23
N GLU A 78 13.02 17.76 7.50
CA GLU A 78 12.77 19.07 8.09
C GLU A 78 11.50 19.71 7.52
N LEU A 79 10.71 20.32 8.39
CA LEU A 79 9.58 21.17 8.06
C LEU A 79 9.90 22.58 8.58
N LYS A 80 10.01 23.56 7.68
CA LYS A 80 10.21 24.97 8.02
C LYS A 80 9.20 25.80 7.29
N VAL A 81 8.26 26.37 8.03
CA VAL A 81 7.16 27.16 7.49
C VAL A 81 6.95 28.40 8.34
N SER A 82 6.63 29.51 7.66
CA SER A 82 6.33 30.78 8.30
C SER A 82 5.13 31.45 7.64
N GLY A 83 4.50 32.34 8.39
CA GLY A 83 3.31 33.08 7.95
C GLY A 83 2.01 32.33 8.20
N GLU A 84 0.91 33.06 8.04
CA GLU A 84 -0.45 32.56 8.29
C GLU A 84 -0.88 31.61 7.15
N LYS A 85 -0.96 30.30 7.46
CA LYS A 85 -1.38 29.25 6.52
C LYS A 85 -1.62 27.91 7.22
N GLU A 86 -2.34 27.03 6.55
CA GLU A 86 -2.38 25.60 6.88
C GLU A 86 -1.07 24.93 6.44
N VAL A 87 -0.51 24.11 7.34
CA VAL A 87 0.71 23.34 7.13
C VAL A 87 0.33 21.91 6.82
N LEU A 88 0.66 21.45 5.61
CA LEU A 88 0.31 20.11 5.14
C LEU A 88 1.57 19.24 5.03
N ALA A 89 1.39 17.93 4.95
CA ALA A 89 2.49 16.98 4.79
C ALA A 89 3.34 17.23 3.53
N LYS A 90 2.77 17.85 2.49
CA LYS A 90 3.51 18.29 1.29
C LYS A 90 4.58 19.35 1.57
N ASP A 91 4.47 20.09 2.67
CA ASP A 91 5.41 21.16 3.03
C ASP A 91 6.67 20.62 3.72
N ILE A 92 6.68 19.33 4.08
CA ILE A 92 7.86 18.65 4.62
C ILE A 92 8.90 18.52 3.50
N LYS A 93 10.14 18.92 3.79
CA LYS A 93 11.27 18.69 2.88
C LYS A 93 11.70 17.24 2.98
N THR A 94 11.30 16.45 1.99
CA THR A 94 11.69 15.05 1.85
C THR A 94 12.92 14.93 0.95
N GLY A 95 13.90 14.11 1.36
CA GLY A 95 15.00 13.68 0.50
C GLY A 95 14.56 12.68 -0.58
N PRO A 96 15.48 12.22 -1.45
CA PRO A 96 15.17 11.19 -2.45
C PRO A 96 14.79 9.83 -1.82
N ASP A 97 15.20 9.60 -0.57
CA ASP A 97 15.05 8.33 0.12
C ASP A 97 13.71 8.19 0.88
N VAL A 98 12.90 9.25 0.94
CA VAL A 98 11.58 9.24 1.59
C VAL A 98 10.51 9.80 0.66
N GLU A 99 9.42 9.05 0.50
CA GLU A 99 8.26 9.47 -0.27
C GLU A 99 7.01 9.54 0.61
N ILE A 100 6.39 10.72 0.70
CA ILE A 100 5.10 10.89 1.39
C ILE A 100 3.95 10.60 0.42
N THR A 101 3.10 9.65 0.80
CA THR A 101 1.94 9.22 -0.01
C THR A 101 0.73 10.14 0.21
N ASN A 102 0.42 10.52 1.46
CA ASN A 102 -0.74 11.36 1.81
C ASN A 102 -0.34 12.84 2.01
N LYS A 103 0.01 13.51 0.90
CA LYS A 103 0.50 14.90 0.88
C LYS A 103 -0.49 15.95 1.45
N GLU A 104 -1.77 15.63 1.49
CA GLU A 104 -2.85 16.51 1.96
C GLU A 104 -3.10 16.41 3.47
N GLN A 105 -2.37 15.55 4.19
CA GLN A 105 -2.52 15.41 5.63
C GLN A 105 -2.15 16.74 6.33
N LEU A 106 -3.12 17.31 7.05
CA LEU A 106 -2.90 18.48 7.90
C LEU A 106 -1.94 18.11 9.04
N ILE A 107 -0.98 18.99 9.29
CA ILE A 107 -0.04 18.92 10.43
C ILE A 107 -0.49 19.93 11.49
N ALA A 108 -0.57 21.20 11.10
CA ALA A 108 -0.89 22.33 11.97
C ALA A 108 -1.40 23.53 11.16
N THR A 109 -1.93 24.54 11.83
CA THR A 109 -2.48 25.77 11.26
C THR A 109 -1.83 26.97 11.94
N LEU A 110 -1.10 27.77 11.17
CA LEU A 110 -0.47 29.01 11.64
C LEU A 110 -1.49 30.16 11.55
N THR A 111 -1.81 30.78 12.68
CA THR A 111 -2.84 31.83 12.80
C THR A 111 -2.27 33.26 12.73
N ASN A 112 -0.96 33.42 12.72
CA ASN A 112 -0.30 34.72 12.73
C ASN A 112 0.75 34.83 11.61
N LYS A 113 0.84 35.99 10.96
CA LYS A 113 1.83 36.30 9.92
C LYS A 113 3.29 36.22 10.39
N LYS A 114 3.53 36.33 11.71
CA LYS A 114 4.86 36.19 12.32
C LYS A 114 5.11 34.80 12.93
N ALA A 115 4.13 33.89 12.87
CA ALA A 115 4.32 32.55 13.40
C ALA A 115 5.31 31.78 12.52
N GLU A 116 6.20 31.04 13.18
CA GLU A 116 7.18 30.17 12.54
C GLU A 116 7.09 28.79 13.20
N LEU A 117 7.03 27.75 12.38
CA LEU A 117 7.04 26.37 12.83
C LEU A 117 8.21 25.64 12.17
N GLU A 118 9.13 25.19 13.01
CA GLU A 118 10.31 24.41 12.63
C GLU A 118 10.26 23.07 13.36
N ILE A 119 10.10 21.99 12.58
CA ILE A 119 10.02 20.62 13.06
C ILE A 119 11.05 19.76 12.33
N GLU A 120 11.84 19.04 13.11
CA GLU A 120 12.75 17.99 12.66
C GLU A 120 12.07 16.64 12.96
N LEU A 121 11.96 15.78 11.95
CA LEU A 121 11.23 14.50 11.98
C LEU A 121 12.21 13.38 11.63
N THR A 122 12.33 12.35 12.46
CA THR A 122 13.12 11.17 12.11
C THR A 122 12.19 10.05 11.66
N VAL A 123 12.51 9.47 10.51
CA VAL A 123 11.82 8.33 9.92
C VAL A 123 12.71 7.10 10.05
N GLU A 124 12.11 6.00 10.47
CA GLU A 124 12.76 4.69 10.50
C GLU A 124 11.91 3.65 9.79
N LYS A 125 12.56 2.56 9.36
CA LYS A 125 11.87 1.35 8.90
C LYS A 125 11.73 0.38 10.06
N GLY A 126 10.64 -0.38 10.04
CA GLY A 126 10.36 -1.35 11.08
C GLY A 126 9.21 -2.26 10.70
N ILE A 127 8.78 -3.07 11.67
CA ILE A 127 7.67 -4.00 11.54
C ILE A 127 6.66 -3.80 12.66
N GLY A 128 5.38 -3.95 12.32
CA GLY A 128 4.30 -3.91 13.30
C GLY A 128 4.18 -2.57 14.03
N TYR A 129 3.95 -2.65 15.34
CA TYR A 129 3.79 -1.50 16.23
C TYR A 129 4.85 -1.57 17.32
N VAL A 130 5.59 -0.47 17.48
CA VAL A 130 6.60 -0.36 18.54
C VAL A 130 6.24 0.82 19.45
N PRO A 131 5.85 0.57 20.70
CA PRO A 131 5.54 1.63 21.65
C PRO A 131 6.81 2.36 22.10
N ILE A 132 6.65 3.59 22.59
CA ILE A 132 7.78 4.44 23.01
C ILE A 132 8.65 3.77 24.07
N GLU A 133 8.07 3.06 25.05
CA GLU A 133 8.81 2.48 26.20
C GLU A 133 9.86 1.45 25.76
N GLN A 134 9.61 0.76 24.64
CA GLN A 134 10.56 -0.22 24.10
C GLN A 134 11.76 0.45 23.40
N ARG A 135 11.62 1.72 22.98
CA ARG A 135 12.66 2.50 22.27
C ARG A 135 13.51 3.39 23.17
N GLN A 136 13.15 3.56 24.46
CA GLN A 136 13.87 4.44 25.41
C GLN A 136 15.34 4.08 25.70
N LYS A 137 15.93 3.06 25.05
CA LYS A 137 17.34 2.71 25.19
C LYS A 137 18.29 3.61 24.40
N GLU A 138 17.77 4.42 23.49
CA GLU A 138 18.58 5.35 22.69
C GLU A 138 18.74 6.68 23.44
N LYS A 139 19.95 7.26 23.41
CA LYS A 139 20.23 8.56 24.02
C LYS A 139 19.52 9.65 23.23
N ILE A 140 18.27 9.92 23.59
CA ILE A 140 17.45 10.97 22.98
C ILE A 140 18.04 12.34 23.37
N SER A 141 18.29 13.19 22.38
CA SER A 141 18.81 14.54 22.61
C SER A 141 17.76 15.42 23.31
N VAL A 142 18.22 16.37 24.13
CA VAL A 142 17.32 17.28 24.86
C VAL A 142 16.43 18.05 23.86
N GLY A 143 15.11 18.03 24.10
CA GLY A 143 14.11 18.64 23.22
C GLY A 143 13.59 17.75 22.10
N THR A 144 14.04 16.50 22.01
CA THR A 144 13.46 15.49 21.10
C THR A 144 12.37 14.71 21.83
N ILE A 145 11.20 14.63 21.22
CA ILE A 145 10.02 13.92 21.70
C ILE A 145 9.93 12.59 20.92
N ALA A 146 9.98 11.48 21.64
CA ALA A 146 9.75 10.17 21.04
C ALA A 146 8.26 9.92 20.87
N ILE A 147 7.88 9.30 19.74
CA ILE A 147 6.49 8.98 19.43
C ILE A 147 6.32 7.51 19.07
N ASP A 148 5.12 6.96 19.33
CA ASP A 148 4.80 5.60 18.92
C ASP A 148 4.86 5.47 17.40
N ALA A 149 5.42 4.36 16.95
CA ALA A 149 5.68 4.10 15.54
C ALA A 149 4.82 2.93 15.11
N LEU A 150 3.92 3.22 14.19
CA LEU A 150 3.10 2.23 13.51
C LEU A 150 3.73 2.00 12.13
N PHE A 151 4.58 0.98 12.04
CA PHE A 151 5.26 0.62 10.80
C PHE A 151 4.39 -0.21 9.86
N SER A 152 3.31 -0.83 10.36
CA SER A 152 2.49 -1.73 9.55
C SER A 152 1.67 -0.98 8.48
N PRO A 153 1.88 -1.27 7.18
CA PRO A 153 1.12 -0.64 6.09
C PRO A 153 -0.23 -1.34 5.83
N VAL A 154 -0.51 -2.46 6.49
CA VAL A 154 -1.77 -3.21 6.40
C VAL A 154 -2.71 -2.74 7.51
N LYS A 155 -3.85 -2.16 7.13
CA LYS A 155 -4.86 -1.68 8.07
C LYS A 155 -5.77 -2.80 8.56
N ASN A 156 -6.19 -3.66 7.64
CA ASN A 156 -7.12 -4.73 7.93
C ASN A 156 -6.83 -5.96 7.08
N ALA A 157 -6.96 -7.14 7.70
CA ALA A 157 -6.84 -8.43 7.06
C ALA A 157 -7.90 -9.36 7.67
N ASN A 158 -8.92 -9.68 6.88
CA ASN A 158 -10.02 -10.57 7.26
C ASN A 158 -10.15 -11.71 6.27
N PHE A 159 -10.77 -12.80 6.70
CA PHE A 159 -11.03 -13.91 5.81
C PHE A 159 -12.27 -14.70 6.20
N THR A 160 -12.88 -15.32 5.21
CA THR A 160 -13.96 -16.29 5.37
C THR A 160 -13.59 -17.59 4.66
N VAL A 161 -14.10 -18.70 5.19
CA VAL A 161 -13.88 -20.03 4.61
C VAL A 161 -15.23 -20.61 4.23
N GLU A 162 -15.36 -21.03 2.99
CA GLU A 162 -16.57 -21.63 2.43
C GLU A 162 -16.25 -23.04 1.94
N ASN A 163 -17.21 -23.96 2.06
CA ASN A 163 -17.07 -25.28 1.46
C ASN A 163 -17.45 -25.23 -0.02
N ILE A 164 -16.64 -25.84 -0.88
CA ILE A 164 -16.87 -25.92 -2.32
C ILE A 164 -16.87 -27.36 -2.80
N ARG A 165 -17.64 -27.60 -3.86
CA ARG A 165 -17.67 -28.88 -4.56
C ARG A 165 -16.58 -28.94 -5.60
N VAL A 166 -15.76 -29.99 -5.52
CA VAL A 166 -14.73 -30.32 -6.51
C VAL A 166 -14.97 -31.77 -6.95
N GLY A 167 -15.50 -31.93 -8.17
CA GLY A 167 -15.92 -33.24 -8.69
C GLY A 167 -17.01 -33.86 -7.82
N GLN A 168 -16.71 -35.00 -7.20
CA GLN A 168 -17.63 -35.72 -6.32
C GLN A 168 -17.50 -35.36 -4.83
N ARG A 169 -16.49 -34.59 -4.45
CA ARG A 169 -16.26 -34.17 -3.07
C ARG A 169 -16.82 -32.77 -2.82
N THR A 170 -17.48 -32.56 -1.68
CA THR A 170 -18.13 -31.28 -1.30
C THR A 170 -17.48 -30.59 -0.10
N ASP A 171 -16.35 -31.12 0.36
CA ASP A 171 -15.68 -30.72 1.61
C ASP A 171 -14.40 -29.90 1.38
N TYR A 172 -14.05 -29.59 0.13
CA TYR A 172 -12.94 -28.69 -0.17
C TYR A 172 -13.25 -27.28 0.34
N ASN A 173 -12.22 -26.52 0.67
CA ASN A 173 -12.35 -25.16 1.17
C ASN A 173 -12.00 -24.14 0.07
N LYS A 174 -12.80 -23.08 0.02
CA LYS A 174 -12.50 -21.81 -0.62
C LYS A 174 -12.19 -20.80 0.47
N LEU A 175 -11.03 -20.16 0.39
CA LEU A 175 -10.65 -19.07 1.27
C LEU A 175 -10.88 -17.75 0.54
N VAL A 176 -11.77 -16.90 1.07
CA VAL A 176 -11.96 -15.53 0.60
C VAL A 176 -11.24 -14.62 1.59
N PHE A 177 -10.24 -13.88 1.10
CA PHE A 177 -9.31 -13.10 1.91
C PHE A 177 -9.40 -11.63 1.53
N GLU A 178 -9.75 -10.78 2.49
CA GLU A 178 -9.93 -9.34 2.31
C GLU A 178 -8.78 -8.58 2.96
N VAL A 179 -8.06 -7.78 2.15
CA VAL A 179 -6.93 -6.98 2.62
C VAL A 179 -7.14 -5.52 2.28
N GLU A 180 -6.94 -4.68 3.29
CA GLU A 180 -6.94 -3.23 3.19
C GLU A 180 -5.57 -2.68 3.62
N THR A 181 -4.98 -1.85 2.76
CA THR A 181 -3.68 -1.19 3.01
C THR A 181 -3.87 0.32 3.06
N ASP A 182 -2.87 1.03 3.54
CA ASP A 182 -2.84 2.49 3.60
C ASP A 182 -2.45 3.19 2.30
N GLY A 183 -2.16 2.43 1.24
CA GLY A 183 -1.75 2.94 -0.07
C GLY A 183 -0.24 2.98 -0.30
N ILE A 184 0.60 2.80 0.73
CA ILE A 184 2.06 2.71 0.58
C ILE A 184 2.44 1.44 -0.21
N ILE A 185 1.72 0.35 0.06
CA ILE A 185 1.84 -0.93 -0.63
C ILE A 185 0.49 -1.35 -1.18
N SER A 186 0.47 -1.91 -2.39
CA SER A 186 -0.76 -2.50 -2.93
C SER A 186 -1.13 -3.77 -2.15
N PRO A 187 -2.43 -4.08 -1.95
CA PRO A 187 -2.84 -5.30 -1.26
C PRO A 187 -2.22 -6.58 -1.84
N ARG A 188 -2.05 -6.63 -3.17
CA ARG A 188 -1.41 -7.76 -3.87
C ARG A 188 0.07 -7.90 -3.53
N GLN A 189 0.80 -6.78 -3.44
CA GLN A 189 2.20 -6.80 -3.02
C GLN A 189 2.34 -7.19 -1.55
N ALA A 190 1.45 -6.71 -0.67
CA ALA A 190 1.47 -7.09 0.74
C ALA A 190 1.27 -8.61 0.92
N VAL A 191 0.29 -9.20 0.24
CA VAL A 191 0.07 -10.66 0.25
C VAL A 191 1.30 -11.42 -0.27
N ARG A 192 1.93 -10.93 -1.34
CA ARG A 192 3.15 -11.56 -1.88
C ARG A 192 4.31 -11.51 -0.89
N GLN A 193 4.58 -10.36 -0.29
CA GLN A 193 5.61 -10.23 0.74
C GLN A 193 5.32 -11.13 1.95
N GLY A 194 4.06 -11.20 2.38
CA GLY A 194 3.65 -12.10 3.46
C GLY A 194 3.89 -13.58 3.13
N LEU A 195 3.61 -14.00 1.89
CA LEU A 195 3.91 -15.36 1.43
C LEU A 195 5.41 -15.64 1.41
N ASP A 196 6.22 -14.69 0.90
CA ASP A 196 7.67 -14.83 0.87
C ASP A 196 8.25 -14.96 2.30
N ILE A 197 7.72 -14.20 3.26
CA ILE A 197 8.06 -14.32 4.68
C ILE A 197 7.67 -15.70 5.23
N LEU A 198 6.46 -16.18 4.93
CA LEU A 198 6.00 -17.50 5.37
C LEU A 198 6.91 -18.62 4.87
N LEU A 199 7.23 -18.60 3.57
CA LEU A 199 8.09 -19.61 2.95
C LEU A 199 9.48 -19.64 3.58
N LYS A 200 10.09 -18.47 3.81
CA LYS A 200 11.39 -18.37 4.51
C LYS A 200 11.36 -19.00 5.90
N HIS A 201 10.29 -18.79 6.67
CA HIS A 201 10.17 -19.39 8.00
C HIS A 201 9.99 -20.91 7.94
N LEU A 202 9.20 -21.41 6.98
CA LEU A 202 9.02 -22.85 6.78
C LEU A 202 10.32 -23.52 6.32
N GLU A 203 11.11 -22.84 5.49
CA GLU A 203 12.42 -23.32 5.05
C GLU A 203 13.39 -23.50 6.22
N VAL A 204 13.45 -22.53 7.15
CA VAL A 204 14.27 -22.64 8.37
C VAL A 204 13.85 -23.85 9.22
N ILE A 205 12.53 -24.08 9.36
CA ILE A 205 12.01 -25.25 10.08
C ILE A 205 12.42 -26.55 9.37
N ALA A 206 12.28 -26.61 8.05
CA ALA A 206 12.67 -27.79 7.27
C ALA A 206 14.16 -28.10 7.39
N GLN A 207 15.03 -27.09 7.35
CA GLN A 207 16.47 -27.25 7.55
C GLN A 207 16.81 -27.70 8.98
N GLY A 208 16.12 -27.15 9.99
CA GLY A 208 16.34 -27.49 11.39
C GLY A 208 15.93 -28.93 11.76
N LEU A 209 15.07 -29.56 10.97
CA LEU A 209 14.68 -30.97 11.14
C LEU A 209 15.70 -31.96 10.55
N GLY A 210 16.80 -31.49 9.94
CA GLY A 210 17.84 -32.34 9.36
C GLY A 210 17.49 -32.90 7.97
N ASN A 211 18.50 -33.44 7.28
CA ASN A 211 18.39 -34.00 5.93
C ASN A 211 17.78 -35.41 5.88
N ASP A 212 16.88 -35.75 6.80
CA ASP A 212 16.18 -37.04 6.81
C ASP A 212 15.05 -37.11 5.75
N GLY A 213 14.91 -36.05 4.93
CA GLY A 213 13.75 -35.82 4.06
C GLY A 213 14.06 -35.52 2.60
N GLN A 214 15.04 -36.20 1.98
CA GLN A 214 15.20 -36.15 0.51
C GLN A 214 13.99 -36.72 -0.28
N GLU A 215 12.94 -37.22 0.38
CA GLU A 215 11.73 -37.73 -0.31
C GLU A 215 10.64 -36.67 -0.62
N LEU A 216 10.69 -35.46 -0.05
CA LEU A 216 9.59 -34.51 -0.23
C LEU A 216 9.55 -33.81 -1.60
N ALA A 217 10.66 -33.82 -2.35
CA ALA A 217 10.74 -33.14 -3.64
C ALA A 217 9.98 -33.86 -4.77
N ASN A 218 9.72 -35.17 -4.65
CA ASN A 218 9.07 -35.95 -5.71
C ASN A 218 7.53 -35.94 -5.62
N ASN A 219 6.95 -35.70 -4.43
CA ASN A 219 5.48 -35.67 -4.26
C ASN A 219 4.84 -34.33 -4.64
N GLY A 220 5.62 -33.26 -4.79
CA GLY A 220 5.12 -31.96 -5.23
C GLY A 220 4.66 -31.93 -6.69
N GLN A 221 5.13 -32.87 -7.53
CA GLN A 221 4.73 -32.94 -8.92
C GLN A 221 3.29 -33.46 -9.09
N GLU A 222 2.81 -34.41 -8.27
CA GLU A 222 1.42 -34.90 -8.33
C GLU A 222 0.37 -33.88 -7.86
N LEU A 223 0.71 -33.03 -6.89
CA LEU A 223 -0.17 -31.95 -6.42
C LEU A 223 -0.29 -30.82 -7.44
N GLY A 224 0.77 -30.56 -8.21
CA GLY A 224 0.81 -29.54 -9.25
C GLY A 224 0.08 -29.92 -10.55
N THR A 225 0.08 -31.20 -10.95
CA THR A 225 -0.71 -31.70 -12.09
C THR A 225 -2.21 -31.64 -11.79
N ASN A 226 -2.63 -32.12 -10.62
CA ASN A 226 -4.05 -32.06 -10.22
C ASN A 226 -4.55 -30.61 -10.10
N SER A 227 -3.74 -29.70 -9.55
CA SER A 227 -4.11 -28.28 -9.41
C SER A 227 -4.19 -27.52 -10.75
N ARG A 228 -3.39 -27.91 -11.76
CA ARG A 228 -3.46 -27.35 -13.12
C ARG A 228 -4.69 -27.84 -13.90
N GLU A 229 -5.13 -29.07 -13.70
CA GLU A 229 -6.39 -29.57 -14.26
C GLU A 229 -7.62 -28.90 -13.59
N LEU A 230 -7.56 -28.70 -12.27
CA LEU A 230 -8.64 -28.05 -11.50
C LEU A 230 -8.80 -26.56 -11.84
N THR A 231 -7.70 -25.84 -12.06
CA THR A 231 -7.72 -24.41 -12.45
C THR A 231 -8.16 -24.17 -13.89
N ASN A 232 -7.96 -25.13 -14.79
CA ASN A 232 -8.48 -25.04 -16.17
C ASN A 232 -10.01 -25.18 -16.20
N ASN A 233 -10.61 -26.00 -15.33
CA ASN A 233 -12.07 -26.11 -15.22
C ASN A 233 -12.73 -24.88 -14.55
N SER A 234 -12.00 -24.14 -13.72
CA SER A 234 -12.52 -22.91 -13.08
C SER A 234 -12.47 -21.66 -13.98
N ARG A 235 -11.70 -21.67 -15.07
CA ARG A 235 -11.63 -20.55 -16.03
C ARG A 235 -12.92 -20.35 -16.84
N GLU A 236 -13.79 -21.37 -16.91
CA GLU A 236 -15.09 -21.28 -17.60
C GLU A 236 -16.16 -20.50 -16.80
N LEU A 237 -15.89 -20.14 -15.53
CA LEU A 237 -16.84 -19.46 -14.63
C LEU A 237 -16.57 -17.94 -14.44
N GLY A 238 -15.72 -17.32 -15.25
CA GLY A 238 -15.76 -15.86 -15.46
C GLY A 238 -15.26 -14.93 -14.34
N THR A 239 -14.48 -15.39 -13.36
CA THR A 239 -13.83 -14.50 -12.37
C THR A 239 -12.31 -14.43 -12.56
N PRO A 240 -11.69 -13.24 -12.42
CA PRO A 240 -10.29 -13.03 -12.78
C PRO A 240 -9.35 -13.66 -11.74
N VAL A 241 -8.76 -14.80 -12.10
CA VAL A 241 -7.55 -15.36 -11.47
C VAL A 241 -6.38 -14.41 -11.73
N LEU A 242 -5.63 -14.07 -10.68
CA LEU A 242 -4.42 -13.24 -10.62
C LEU A 242 -3.71 -12.98 -11.99
N ALA A 243 -4.21 -12.02 -12.80
CA ALA A 243 -3.57 -11.66 -14.06
C ALA A 243 -2.40 -10.70 -13.81
N SER A 244 -1.24 -10.99 -14.39
CA SER A 244 -0.11 -10.05 -14.48
C SER A 244 -0.32 -9.12 -15.68
N PRO A 245 -0.08 -7.79 -15.59
CA PRO A 245 -0.14 -6.95 -16.78
C PRO A 245 1.06 -7.26 -17.69
N LYS A 246 0.79 -7.57 -18.96
CA LYS A 246 1.82 -7.60 -20.02
C LYS A 246 2.35 -6.17 -20.24
N PRO A 247 3.66 -5.98 -20.44
CA PRO A 247 4.19 -4.68 -20.84
C PRO A 247 3.71 -4.31 -22.26
N PRO A 248 3.55 -3.01 -22.59
CA PRO A 248 3.08 -2.59 -23.89
C PRO A 248 4.14 -2.89 -24.96
N ALA A 249 3.78 -3.71 -25.95
CA ALA A 249 4.64 -4.00 -27.09
C ALA A 249 4.63 -2.82 -28.09
N GLU A 250 5.83 -2.48 -28.53
CA GLU A 250 6.20 -1.38 -29.43
C GLU A 250 5.49 -1.45 -30.78
N ARG A 251 5.22 -0.26 -31.36
CA ARG A 251 4.75 -0.11 -32.74
C ARG A 251 5.94 -0.28 -33.71
N GLY A 252 5.78 -1.13 -34.71
CA GLY A 252 6.59 -1.17 -35.93
C GLY A 252 5.70 -1.46 -37.15
N PRO A 253 6.00 -0.90 -38.34
CA PRO A 253 5.00 -0.67 -39.38
C PRO A 253 4.94 -1.79 -40.41
N ALA A 254 3.75 -2.06 -40.96
CA ALA A 254 3.59 -2.84 -42.17
C ALA A 254 2.85 -2.00 -43.24
N LEU A 255 3.58 -1.68 -44.30
CA LEU A 255 3.05 -1.26 -45.59
C LEU A 255 2.15 -2.36 -46.16
N THR A 256 1.02 -2.00 -46.78
CA THR A 256 0.80 -2.16 -48.23
C THR A 256 -0.59 -1.64 -48.65
N SER A 257 -0.55 -0.57 -49.44
CA SER A 257 -1.35 -0.26 -50.64
C SER A 257 -2.63 -1.06 -50.94
N VAL A 258 -3.75 -0.34 -51.11
CA VAL A 258 -4.54 -0.35 -52.36
C VAL A 258 -5.11 1.05 -52.62
N LYS A 259 -4.97 1.50 -53.87
CA LYS A 259 -5.32 2.82 -54.42
C LYS A 259 -6.83 3.03 -54.66
N THR A 260 -7.14 4.30 -54.91
CA THR A 260 -8.27 4.91 -55.67
C THR A 260 -9.50 5.26 -54.82
N LYS A 261 -10.10 6.46 -54.90
CA LYS A 261 -9.97 7.63 -55.78
C LYS A 261 -10.67 8.80 -55.07
N SER A 262 -10.05 9.97 -54.96
CA SER A 262 -10.75 11.24 -54.73
C SER A 262 -11.42 11.70 -56.04
N PRO A 263 -12.49 12.51 -55.96
CA PRO A 263 -12.28 13.95 -56.20
C PRO A 263 -13.10 14.86 -55.26
N GLU A 264 -12.37 15.79 -54.63
CA GLU A 264 -12.58 17.25 -54.47
C GLU A 264 -13.96 17.96 -54.37
N PRO A 265 -14.00 19.20 -53.84
CA PRO A 265 -14.93 19.61 -52.79
C PRO A 265 -16.11 20.48 -53.28
N LYS A 266 -17.18 20.54 -52.48
CA LYS A 266 -18.16 21.62 -52.52
C LYS A 266 -18.39 22.21 -51.14
N VAL A 267 -17.68 23.31 -50.90
CA VAL A 267 -18.10 24.39 -50.00
C VAL A 267 -19.45 24.92 -50.48
N GLU A 268 -20.20 25.54 -49.56
CA GLU A 268 -21.30 26.47 -49.85
C GLU A 268 -22.70 25.83 -50.03
N LYS A 269 -23.41 25.59 -48.90
CA LYS A 269 -24.89 25.77 -48.80
C LYS A 269 -25.57 25.53 -47.44
N GLU A 270 -24.87 25.60 -46.31
CA GLU A 270 -25.54 25.54 -44.99
C GLU A 270 -25.65 26.86 -44.23
N GLU A 271 -25.25 27.98 -44.82
CA GLU A 271 -25.39 29.31 -44.19
C GLU A 271 -26.68 30.08 -44.57
N LYS A 272 -27.65 29.42 -45.22
CA LYS A 272 -28.94 30.06 -45.60
C LYS A 272 -30.20 29.42 -45.00
N LYS A 273 -30.09 28.44 -44.11
CA LYS A 273 -31.26 27.85 -43.43
C LYS A 273 -31.49 28.32 -41.98
N ALA A 274 -30.54 29.05 -41.38
CA ALA A 274 -30.66 29.56 -40.00
C ALA A 274 -31.25 30.98 -39.88
N LYS A 275 -31.49 31.72 -40.97
CA LYS A 275 -32.04 33.09 -40.94
C LYS A 275 -33.54 33.22 -41.29
N ARG A 276 -34.31 32.12 -41.25
CA ARG A 276 -35.77 32.13 -41.52
C ARG A 276 -36.65 31.62 -40.37
N LYS A 277 -36.11 31.50 -39.14
CA LYS A 277 -36.88 31.07 -37.96
C LYS A 277 -36.95 32.10 -36.81
N SER A 278 -36.60 33.37 -37.05
CA SER A 278 -36.68 34.45 -36.03
C SER A 278 -37.60 35.61 -36.40
N LYS A 279 -38.56 35.41 -37.32
CA LYS A 279 -39.69 36.32 -37.55
C LYS A 279 -40.95 35.51 -37.75
N GLU A 280 -41.51 35.03 -36.65
CA GLU A 280 -42.94 34.71 -36.41
C GLU A 280 -43.05 33.86 -35.13
N LYS A 281 -43.00 34.55 -33.99
CA LYS A 281 -43.81 34.33 -32.78
C LYS A 281 -43.33 35.23 -31.66
#